data_AF-A0A948UQG7-F1
#
_entry.id   AF-A0A948UQG7-F1
#
_cell.length_a   1.000
_cell.length_b   1.000
_cell.length_c   1.000
_cell.angle_alpha   90.00
_cell.angle_beta   90.00
_cell.angle_gamma   90.00
#
_symmetry.space_group_name_H-M   'P 1'
#
loop_
_entity.id
_entity.type
_entity.pdbx_description
1 polymer ?
#
loop_
_entity_poly.entity_id
_entity_poly.type
_entity_poly.pdbx_seq_one_letter_code
_entity_poly.pdbx_strand_id
1 'polypeptide(L)'
;MFDNLFGKKSKVDDEVTINAHIAEKIAHMNLTDMRAYLNNRITGFDVCEFGLSEVMKKLTTEDEESEQRYLKIDDMDTKIKKAFDIVLMIAVHKKISVKTVEYMQEFLEVYRDIIESFDTRNKQIYGSKLADGLKMAIKGVNAREELKNKMQVLG
;
A
#
# COMPACT_ATOMS: atom_id res chain seq x y z
N MET A 1 14.02 41.92 9.01
CA MET A 1 14.63 40.58 8.93
C MET A 1 13.90 39.60 9.87
N PHE A 2 12.60 39.40 9.69
CA PHE A 2 11.79 38.46 10.50
C PHE A 2 10.81 37.62 9.64
N ASP A 3 11.01 37.55 8.33
CA ASP A 3 10.06 36.89 7.41
C ASP A 3 10.32 35.39 7.16
N ASN A 4 11.32 34.79 7.80
CA ASN A 4 11.68 33.38 7.52
C ASN A 4 11.23 32.37 8.59
N LEU A 5 10.41 32.76 9.57
CA LEU A 5 9.94 31.87 10.65
C LEU A 5 8.51 31.34 10.47
N PHE A 6 7.72 31.88 9.53
CA PHE A 6 6.31 31.48 9.34
C PHE A 6 6.05 30.47 8.21
N GLY A 7 7.00 30.25 7.29
CA GLY A 7 6.79 29.38 6.12
C GLY A 7 6.81 27.86 6.39
N LYS A 8 7.24 27.42 7.59
CA LYS A 8 7.29 25.99 7.94
C LYS A 8 6.02 25.46 8.61
N LYS A 9 5.21 26.31 9.24
CA LYS A 9 3.95 25.87 9.89
C LYS A 9 2.85 25.61 8.87
N SER A 10 2.67 26.48 7.88
CA SER A 10 1.61 26.32 6.87
C SER A 10 1.74 25.04 6.04
N LYS A 11 2.96 24.66 5.61
CA LYS A 11 3.18 23.46 4.80
C LYS A 11 2.86 22.15 5.52
N VAL A 12 3.09 22.10 6.84
CA VAL A 12 2.82 20.91 7.64
C VAL A 12 1.31 20.73 7.82
N ASP A 13 0.59 21.81 8.08
CA ASP A 13 -0.88 21.78 8.20
C ASP A 13 -1.55 21.37 6.86
N ASP A 14 -1.03 21.85 5.73
CA ASP A 14 -1.52 21.47 4.40
C ASP A 14 -1.29 19.98 4.10
N GLU A 15 -0.11 19.44 4.39
CA GLU A 15 0.22 18.02 4.15
C GLU A 15 -0.60 17.09 5.04
N VAL A 16 -0.80 17.46 6.31
CA VAL A 16 -1.65 16.70 7.25
C VAL A 16 -3.10 16.66 6.74
N THR A 17 -3.62 17.79 6.26
CA THR A 17 -4.99 17.89 5.73
C THR A 17 -5.16 17.04 4.46
N ILE A 18 -4.18 17.08 3.56
CA ILE A 18 -4.17 16.27 2.34
C ILE A 18 -4.13 14.77 2.67
N ASN A 19 -3.25 14.37 3.60
CA ASN A 19 -3.13 12.99 4.02
C ASN A 19 -4.40 12.50 4.72
N ALA A 20 -5.03 13.32 5.56
CA ALA A 20 -6.32 12.98 6.18
C ALA A 20 -7.40 12.72 5.12
N HIS A 21 -7.51 13.59 4.11
CA HIS A 21 -8.47 13.41 3.01
C HIS A 21 -8.17 12.16 2.16
N ILE A 22 -6.89 11.84 1.93
CA ILE A 22 -6.50 10.60 1.24
C ILE A 22 -6.90 9.37 2.05
N ALA A 23 -6.61 9.36 3.35
CA ALA A 23 -6.95 8.27 4.25
C ALA A 23 -8.46 8.05 4.31
N GLU A 24 -9.24 9.12 4.48
CA GLU A 24 -10.70 9.07 4.49
C GLU A 24 -11.25 8.49 3.18
N LYS A 25 -10.77 8.98 2.03
CA LYS A 25 -11.25 8.48 0.74
C LYS A 25 -10.92 7.00 0.53
N ILE A 26 -9.72 6.57 0.89
CA ILE A 26 -9.29 5.17 0.79
C ILE A 26 -10.06 4.28 1.77
N ALA A 27 -10.38 4.76 2.98
CA ALA A 27 -11.18 4.04 3.95
C ALA A 27 -12.55 3.62 3.38
N HIS A 28 -13.13 4.40 2.46
CA HIS A 28 -14.40 4.09 1.82
C HIS A 28 -14.29 3.31 0.50
N MET A 29 -13.07 3.04 0.00
CA MET A 29 -12.89 2.31 -1.26
C MET A 29 -13.16 0.81 -1.12
N ASN A 30 -13.82 0.24 -2.12
CA ASN A 30 -13.82 -1.21 -2.34
C ASN A 30 -12.61 -1.65 -3.18
N LEU A 31 -12.39 -2.96 -3.38
CA LEU A 31 -11.27 -3.48 -4.18
C LEU A 31 -11.21 -2.94 -5.61
N THR A 32 -12.36 -2.68 -6.24
CA THR A 32 -12.41 -2.12 -7.60
C THR A 32 -11.91 -0.69 -7.60
N ASP A 33 -12.34 0.11 -6.62
CA ASP A 33 -11.93 1.51 -6.47
C ASP A 33 -10.44 1.61 -6.12
N MET A 34 -9.94 0.75 -5.22
CA MET A 34 -8.52 0.65 -4.92
C MET A 34 -7.71 0.33 -6.17
N ARG A 35 -8.16 -0.64 -6.97
CA ARG A 35 -7.50 -0.97 -8.25
C ARG A 35 -7.54 0.21 -9.23
N ALA A 36 -8.65 0.95 -9.30
CA ALA A 36 -8.77 2.14 -10.14
C ALA A 36 -7.81 3.23 -9.67
N TYR A 37 -7.72 3.46 -8.35
CA TYR A 37 -6.78 4.36 -7.72
C TYR A 37 -5.35 4.01 -8.11
N LEU A 38 -4.90 2.77 -7.88
CA LEU A 38 -3.54 2.32 -8.19
C LEU A 38 -3.16 2.45 -9.68
N ASN A 39 -4.14 2.47 -10.58
CA ASN A 39 -3.93 2.68 -12.00
C ASN A 39 -4.04 4.15 -12.43
N ASN A 40 -4.11 5.10 -11.49
CA ASN A 40 -4.37 6.53 -11.72
C ASN A 40 -5.62 6.77 -12.59
N ARG A 41 -6.69 5.99 -12.39
CA ARG A 41 -7.95 6.13 -13.13
C ARG A 41 -8.98 7.01 -12.44
N ILE A 42 -8.66 7.56 -11.27
CA ILE A 42 -9.54 8.47 -10.52
C ILE A 42 -9.05 9.90 -10.77
N THR A 43 -9.81 10.67 -11.54
CA THR A 43 -9.47 12.05 -11.89
C THR A 43 -9.28 12.90 -10.63
N GLY A 44 -8.18 13.65 -10.57
CA GLY A 44 -7.86 14.52 -9.44
C GLY A 44 -7.48 13.78 -8.15
N PHE A 45 -7.21 12.47 -8.22
CA PHE A 45 -6.80 11.67 -7.07
C PHE A 45 -5.63 10.75 -7.44
N ASP A 46 -4.45 11.36 -7.51
CA ASP A 46 -3.22 10.70 -7.94
C ASP A 46 -2.67 9.73 -6.90
N VAL A 47 -2.03 8.66 -7.38
CA VAL A 47 -1.33 7.71 -6.51
C VAL A 47 -0.12 8.39 -5.87
N CYS A 48 0.02 8.28 -4.55
CA CYS A 48 1.16 8.78 -3.79
C CYS A 48 1.63 7.74 -2.75
N GLU A 49 2.79 7.96 -2.14
CA GLU A 49 3.39 7.01 -1.19
C GLU A 49 2.49 6.75 0.03
N PHE A 50 1.89 7.82 0.55
CA PHE A 50 0.95 7.76 1.67
C PHE A 50 -0.29 6.94 1.28
N GLY A 51 -0.90 7.23 0.14
CA GLY A 51 -2.07 6.50 -0.32
C GLY A 51 -1.81 5.01 -0.61
N LEU A 52 -0.64 4.63 -1.13
CA LEU A 52 -0.27 3.21 -1.24
C LEU A 52 -0.23 2.51 0.12
N SER A 53 0.33 3.22 1.11
CA SER A 53 0.43 2.72 2.48
C SER A 53 -0.95 2.57 3.12
N GLU A 54 -1.86 3.52 2.90
CA GLU A 54 -3.24 3.44 3.39
C GLU A 54 -4.05 2.32 2.72
N VAL A 55 -3.84 2.07 1.42
CA VAL A 55 -4.46 0.90 0.75
C VAL A 55 -3.97 -0.39 1.39
N MET A 56 -2.66 -0.55 1.59
CA MET A 56 -2.10 -1.74 2.24
C MET A 56 -2.59 -1.89 3.69
N LYS A 57 -2.61 -0.79 4.45
CA LYS A 57 -3.12 -0.76 5.82
C LYS A 57 -4.56 -1.25 5.87
N LYS A 58 -5.44 -0.71 5.02
CA LYS A 58 -6.85 -1.14 4.94
C LYS A 58 -7.02 -2.62 4.62
N LEU A 59 -6.12 -3.21 3.84
CA LEU A 59 -6.18 -4.64 3.53
C LEU A 59 -5.68 -5.53 4.67
N THR A 60 -4.92 -4.99 5.61
CA THR A 60 -4.15 -5.78 6.59
C THR A 60 -4.68 -5.61 8.01
N THR A 61 -5.10 -4.39 8.37
CA THR A 61 -5.59 -4.05 9.70
C THR A 61 -7.00 -4.60 9.93
N GLU A 62 -7.27 -5.01 11.17
CA GLU A 62 -8.61 -5.32 11.64
C GLU A 62 -9.45 -4.05 11.69
N ASP A 63 -10.69 -4.15 11.22
CA ASP A 63 -11.66 -3.09 11.36
C ASP A 63 -12.12 -3.00 12.82
N GLU A 64 -11.96 -1.83 13.43
CA GLU A 64 -12.22 -1.62 14.87
C GLU A 64 -13.71 -1.82 15.24
N GLU A 65 -14.63 -1.60 14.30
CA GLU A 65 -16.07 -1.73 14.55
C GLU A 65 -16.55 -3.17 14.42
N SER A 66 -16.04 -3.90 13.43
CA SER A 66 -16.48 -5.26 13.11
C SER A 66 -15.57 -6.36 13.65
N GLU A 67 -14.41 -6.01 14.21
CA GLU A 67 -13.33 -6.91 14.67
C GLU A 67 -12.91 -7.90 13.57
N GLN A 68 -13.07 -7.49 12.30
CA GLN A 68 -12.87 -8.35 11.16
C GLN A 68 -11.85 -7.75 10.21
N ARG A 69 -11.01 -8.64 9.67
CA ARG A 69 -10.08 -8.29 8.60
C ARG A 69 -10.82 -8.24 7.26
N TYR A 70 -10.22 -7.52 6.31
CA TYR A 70 -10.83 -7.31 5.00
C TYR A 70 -11.11 -8.62 4.25
N LEU A 71 -10.20 -9.61 4.38
CA LEU A 71 -10.32 -10.94 3.80
C LEU A 71 -10.62 -11.99 4.85
N LYS A 72 -11.46 -12.95 4.49
CA LYS A 72 -11.75 -14.16 5.24
C LYS A 72 -11.52 -15.40 4.39
N ILE A 73 -11.29 -16.54 5.04
CA ILE A 73 -10.98 -17.80 4.34
C ILE A 73 -12.15 -18.34 3.50
N ASP A 74 -13.37 -17.98 3.88
CA ASP A 74 -14.64 -18.33 3.25
C ASP A 74 -15.12 -17.29 2.23
N ASP A 75 -14.38 -16.19 2.05
CA ASP A 75 -14.67 -15.22 0.99
C ASP A 75 -14.59 -15.89 -0.40
N MET A 76 -15.36 -15.33 -1.34
CA MET A 76 -15.31 -15.78 -2.73
C MET A 76 -13.89 -15.67 -3.28
N ASP A 77 -13.47 -16.69 -4.05
CA ASP A 77 -12.15 -16.71 -4.70
C ASP A 77 -11.88 -15.45 -5.54
N THR A 78 -12.92 -14.86 -6.13
CA THR A 78 -12.82 -13.62 -6.90
C THR A 78 -12.44 -12.41 -6.05
N LYS A 79 -12.88 -12.34 -4.79
CA LYS A 79 -12.51 -11.28 -3.83
C LYS A 79 -11.08 -11.47 -3.36
N ILE A 80 -10.71 -12.68 -2.94
CA ILE A 80 -9.35 -13.04 -2.50
C ILE A 80 -8.34 -12.73 -3.61
N LYS A 81 -8.62 -13.21 -4.83
CA LYS A 81 -7.77 -12.95 -6.01
C LYS A 81 -7.58 -11.47 -6.28
N LYS A 82 -8.66 -10.67 -6.24
CA LYS A 82 -8.58 -9.22 -6.46
C LYS A 82 -7.69 -8.54 -5.42
N ALA A 83 -7.78 -8.93 -4.16
CA ALA A 83 -6.93 -8.39 -3.11
C ALA A 83 -5.46 -8.77 -3.32
N PHE A 84 -5.16 -10.02 -3.67
CA PHE A 84 -3.79 -10.43 -4.00
C PHE A 84 -3.23 -9.68 -5.20
N ASP A 85 -4.04 -9.49 -6.26
CA ASP A 85 -3.65 -8.70 -7.43
C ASP A 85 -3.33 -7.23 -7.05
N ILE A 86 -4.10 -6.64 -6.12
CA ILE A 86 -3.84 -5.29 -5.61
C ILE A 86 -2.50 -5.22 -4.88
N VAL A 87 -2.20 -6.18 -4.00
CA VAL A 87 -0.91 -6.23 -3.29
C VAL A 87 0.25 -6.36 -4.28
N LEU A 88 0.12 -7.21 -5.31
CA LEU A 88 1.13 -7.34 -6.36
C LEU A 88 1.30 -6.05 -7.18
N MET A 89 0.22 -5.33 -7.45
CA MET A 89 0.30 -4.03 -8.13
C MET A 89 1.05 -2.98 -7.28
N ILE A 90 0.84 -2.99 -5.97
CA ILE A 90 1.54 -2.09 -5.04
C ILE A 90 3.02 -2.44 -4.98
N ALA A 91 3.36 -3.73 -4.92
CA ALA A 91 4.73 -4.24 -4.86
C ALA A 91 5.66 -3.71 -5.96
N VAL A 92 5.11 -3.50 -7.16
CA VAL A 92 5.87 -3.03 -8.34
C VAL A 92 5.72 -1.52 -8.57
N HIS A 93 5.00 -0.81 -7.70
CA HIS A 93 4.72 0.61 -7.90
C HIS A 93 5.93 1.48 -7.56
N LYS A 94 6.26 2.44 -8.43
CA LYS A 94 7.46 3.30 -8.29
C LYS A 94 7.47 4.22 -7.05
N LYS A 95 6.29 4.48 -6.49
CA LYS A 95 6.08 5.32 -5.31
C LYS A 95 5.97 4.52 -4.00
N ILE A 96 6.38 3.25 -4.00
CA ILE A 96 6.35 2.42 -2.80
C ILE A 96 7.30 2.97 -1.72
N SER A 97 6.87 2.94 -0.46
CA SER A 97 7.65 3.38 0.70
C SER A 97 8.00 2.20 1.61
N VAL A 98 8.92 2.41 2.56
CA VAL A 98 9.26 1.42 3.61
C VAL A 98 8.00 0.98 4.37
N LYS A 99 7.15 1.94 4.75
CA LYS A 99 5.89 1.66 5.47
C LYS A 99 4.93 0.78 4.65
N THR A 100 4.87 0.98 3.34
CA THR A 100 4.09 0.11 2.45
C THR A 100 4.63 -1.32 2.44
N VAL A 101 5.95 -1.47 2.45
CA VAL A 101 6.63 -2.79 2.50
C VAL A 101 6.36 -3.50 3.82
N GLU A 102 6.37 -2.78 4.95
CA GLU A 102 6.02 -3.32 6.26
C GLU A 102 4.59 -3.90 6.26
N TYR A 103 3.61 -3.14 5.77
CA TYR A 103 2.23 -3.64 5.64
C TYR A 103 2.12 -4.81 4.67
N MET A 104 2.93 -4.86 3.61
CA MET A 104 2.97 -6.02 2.72
C MET A 104 3.52 -7.26 3.42
N GLN A 105 4.55 -7.13 4.25
CA GLN A 105 5.06 -8.25 5.04
C GLN A 105 3.99 -8.74 6.01
N GLU A 106 3.34 -7.82 6.75
CA GLU A 106 2.24 -8.13 7.66
C GLU A 106 1.09 -8.85 6.93
N PHE A 107 0.73 -8.39 5.73
CA PHE A 107 -0.28 -9.05 4.89
C PHE A 107 0.03 -10.53 4.63
N LEU A 108 1.30 -10.89 4.35
CA LEU A 108 1.70 -12.28 4.12
C LEU A 108 1.66 -13.13 5.39
N GLU A 109 1.97 -12.54 6.54
CA GLU A 109 1.91 -13.22 7.82
C GLU A 109 0.46 -13.47 8.24
N VAL A 110 -0.36 -12.41 8.18
CA VAL A 110 -1.78 -12.40 8.56
C VAL A 110 -2.63 -13.33 7.69
N TYR A 111 -2.37 -13.38 6.39
CA TYR A 111 -3.19 -14.15 5.45
C TYR A 111 -2.50 -15.41 4.92
N ARG A 112 -1.44 -15.92 5.58
CA ARG A 112 -0.74 -17.15 5.18
C ARG A 112 -1.71 -18.29 4.89
N ASP A 113 -2.63 -18.57 5.81
CA ASP A 113 -3.57 -19.68 5.68
C ASP A 113 -4.54 -19.49 4.50
N ILE A 114 -4.97 -18.25 4.25
CA ILE A 114 -5.84 -17.92 3.10
C ILE A 114 -5.07 -18.11 1.80
N ILE A 115 -3.82 -17.65 1.74
CA ILE A 115 -2.94 -17.78 0.57
C ILE A 115 -2.70 -19.25 0.25
N GLU A 116 -2.32 -20.06 1.24
CA GLU A 116 -2.05 -21.50 1.07
C GLU A 116 -3.31 -22.25 0.64
N SER A 117 -4.46 -21.96 1.27
CA SER A 117 -5.75 -22.53 0.91
C SER A 117 -6.17 -22.13 -0.51
N PHE A 118 -5.97 -20.87 -0.89
CA PHE A 118 -6.29 -20.38 -2.23
C PHE A 118 -5.42 -21.05 -3.30
N ASP A 119 -4.11 -21.13 -3.08
CA ASP A 119 -3.16 -21.75 -4.01
C ASP A 119 -3.46 -23.23 -4.21
N THR A 120 -3.77 -23.95 -3.13
CA THR A 120 -4.12 -25.37 -3.17
C THR A 120 -5.44 -25.61 -3.92
N ARG A 121 -6.49 -24.85 -3.59
CA ARG A 121 -7.81 -25.01 -4.21
C ARG A 121 -7.83 -24.62 -5.69
N ASN A 122 -7.17 -23.52 -6.03
CA ASN A 122 -7.22 -22.94 -7.37
C ASN A 122 -6.04 -23.35 -8.28
N LYS A 123 -5.11 -24.18 -7.78
CA LYS A 123 -3.86 -24.56 -8.47
C LYS A 123 -3.07 -23.34 -8.95
N GLN A 124 -2.98 -22.33 -8.10
CA GLN A 124 -2.23 -21.09 -8.37
C GLN A 124 -0.99 -21.01 -7.48
N ILE A 125 -0.20 -19.96 -7.70
CA ILE A 125 1.09 -19.74 -7.01
C ILE A 125 1.19 -18.31 -6.46
N TYR A 126 0.10 -17.79 -5.90
CA TYR A 126 0.08 -16.46 -5.30
C TYR A 126 1.04 -16.34 -4.14
N GLY A 127 1.22 -17.37 -3.31
CA GLY A 127 2.18 -17.32 -2.21
C GLY A 127 3.61 -17.04 -2.68
N SER A 128 4.04 -17.72 -3.76
CA SER A 128 5.35 -17.45 -4.37
C SER A 128 5.39 -16.06 -5.02
N LYS A 129 4.36 -15.68 -5.79
CA LYS A 129 4.29 -14.37 -6.45
C LYS A 129 4.32 -13.21 -5.47
N LEU A 130 3.61 -13.33 -4.35
CA LEU A 130 3.52 -12.32 -3.32
C LEU A 130 4.86 -12.20 -2.56
N ALA A 131 5.50 -13.34 -2.23
CA ALA A 131 6.82 -13.34 -1.62
C ALA A 131 7.88 -12.70 -2.55
N ASP A 132 7.83 -13.00 -3.85
CA ASP A 132 8.74 -12.39 -4.82
C ASP A 132 8.42 -10.91 -5.05
N GLY A 133 7.14 -10.54 -5.05
CA GLY A 133 6.69 -9.14 -5.05
C GLY A 133 7.25 -8.36 -3.86
N LEU A 134 7.20 -8.92 -2.64
CA LEU A 134 7.79 -8.31 -1.45
C LEU A 134 9.31 -8.13 -1.60
N LYS A 135 10.03 -9.14 -2.08
CA LYS A 135 11.48 -9.03 -2.35
C LYS A 135 11.79 -7.93 -3.36
N MET A 136 10.98 -7.81 -4.42
CA MET A 136 11.15 -6.74 -5.42
C MET A 136 10.87 -5.36 -4.81
N ALA A 137 9.84 -5.24 -3.99
CA ALA A 137 9.50 -4.01 -3.29
C ALA A 137 10.64 -3.55 -2.37
N ILE A 138 11.19 -4.46 -1.54
CA ILE A 138 12.35 -4.18 -0.68
C ILE A 138 13.54 -3.70 -1.51
N LYS A 139 13.87 -4.40 -2.61
CA LYS A 139 14.96 -3.98 -3.51
C LYS A 139 14.72 -2.60 -4.12
N GLY A 140 13.48 -2.32 -4.53
CA GLY A 140 13.11 -1.04 -5.12
C GLY A 140 13.27 0.13 -4.15
N VAL A 141 12.83 -0.05 -2.90
CA VAL A 141 12.98 0.95 -1.83
C VAL A 141 14.47 1.18 -1.52
N ASN A 142 15.25 0.12 -1.31
CA ASN A 142 16.68 0.23 -1.02
C ASN A 142 17.45 0.93 -2.13
N ALA A 143 17.20 0.58 -3.39
CA ALA A 143 17.85 1.23 -4.54
C ALA A 143 17.55 2.74 -4.58
N ARG A 144 16.33 3.14 -4.20
CA ARG A 144 15.95 4.56 -4.15
C ARG A 144 16.66 5.31 -3.03
N GLU A 145 16.79 4.70 -1.86
CA GLU A 145 17.56 5.27 -0.74
C GLU A 145 19.04 5.41 -1.08
N GLU A 146 19.65 4.39 -1.70
CA GLU A 146 21.04 4.45 -2.16
C GLU A 146 21.27 5.58 -3.17
N LEU A 147 20.36 5.77 -4.13
CA LEU A 147 20.43 6.87 -5.09
C LEU A 147 20.32 8.23 -4.40
N LYS A 148 19.39 8.38 -3.45
CA LYS A 148 19.22 9.61 -2.67
C LYS A 148 20.49 9.95 -1.88
N ASN A 149 21.11 8.95 -1.25
CA ASN A 149 22.35 9.13 -0.50
C ASN A 149 23.51 9.54 -1.42
N LYS A 150 23.65 8.90 -2.60
CA LYS A 150 24.67 9.30 -3.59
C LYS A 150 24.48 10.72 -4.10
N MET A 151 23.24 11.15 -4.31
CA MET A 151 22.94 12.53 -4.73
C MET A 151 23.23 13.56 -3.64
N GLN A 152 23.00 13.23 -2.37
CA GLN A 152 23.31 14.11 -1.23
C GLN A 152 24.81 14.29 -1.00
N VAL A 153 25.64 13.32 -1.39
CA VAL A 153 27.10 13.43 -1.29
C VAL A 153 27.72 14.24 -2.43
N LEU A 154 27.00 14.41 -3.54
CA LEU A 154 27.47 15.14 -4.73
C LEU A 154 27.00 16.61 -4.79
N GLY A 155 26.07 17.02 -3.92
CA GLY A 155 25.57 18.40 -3.81
C GLY A 155 26.14 19.12 -2.61
#